data_AF-B1CBI4-F1
#
_entry.id   AF-B1CBI4-F1
#
_cell.length_a   1.000
_cell.length_b   1.000
_cell.length_c   1.000
_cell.angle_alpha   90.00
_cell.angle_beta   90.00
_cell.angle_gamma   90.00
#
_symmetry.space_group_name_H-M   'P 1'
#
loop_
_entity.id
_entity.type
_entity.pdbx_description
1 polymer ?
#
loop_
_entity_poly.entity_id
_entity_poly.type
_entity_poly.pdbx_seq_one_letter_code
_entity_poly.pdbx_strand_id
1 'polypeptide(L)'
;MIKGNAKYNDQDYNFIYEGSILKLTLKHKGKPDYYFNTYCNVGNNCLVSLFIIGEVKDSRDTVIFKPRVIISNQNNNVIKIKIDYYITLKNKQTGYDGISIKIAKMNYLNFVEYLKYLDEKENGDINLLDFRVVKSVKEIFNYKGIDISCSFHVVRDINYKYPLAVYPAFDLYFNTIQNSRFLVALDKIIRDFLSFLFYRGDINIKEIRLMKKNDKDENYDRIGEMVFPEFNAHNYNFNQKVELYPSIRIRYINGHIGKILELISNNDLYLKHIPENGHVRDMRRVEKLPYIIEGFEIEFDKLYNNKNIQNMSFVQKIEYHIEHNNDTLSIFLHKIYNKYNKEFNLESFLSDIQRIQTLNDYDEIKNISYIVEIMEVMIYDLQLRRIDLSESNIIGALKVLFSL
;
A
#
# COMPACT_ATOMS: atom_id res chain seq x y z
N MET A 1 1.07 -7.63 -26.64
CA MET A 1 0.16 -8.73 -27.04
C MET A 1 0.82 -10.05 -26.68
N ILE A 2 0.13 -10.94 -25.95
CA ILE A 2 0.64 -12.28 -25.57
C ILE A 2 -0.20 -13.33 -26.29
N LYS A 3 0.43 -14.38 -26.84
CA LYS A 3 -0.26 -15.46 -27.55
C LYS A 3 0.24 -16.82 -27.07
N GLY A 4 -0.65 -17.81 -27.04
CA GLY A 4 -0.28 -19.13 -26.56
C GLY A 4 -1.41 -20.13 -26.58
N ASN A 5 -1.21 -21.20 -25.80
CA ASN A 5 -2.18 -22.26 -25.59
C ASN A 5 -2.65 -22.22 -24.14
N ALA A 6 -3.93 -22.46 -23.87
CA ALA A 6 -4.45 -22.55 -22.51
C ALA A 6 -5.41 -23.73 -22.40
N LYS A 7 -5.49 -24.29 -21.19
CA LYS A 7 -6.51 -25.28 -20.84
C LYS A 7 -7.52 -24.63 -19.88
N TYR A 8 -8.80 -24.75 -20.17
CA TYR A 8 -9.88 -24.19 -19.35
C TYR A 8 -11.10 -25.12 -19.42
N ASN A 9 -11.69 -25.47 -18.28
CA ASN A 9 -12.80 -26.44 -18.15
C ASN A 9 -12.60 -27.70 -19.03
N ASP A 10 -11.42 -28.29 -18.95
CA ASP A 10 -11.01 -29.46 -19.74
C ASP A 10 -11.04 -29.31 -21.27
N GLN A 11 -11.16 -28.09 -21.78
CA GLN A 11 -11.05 -27.76 -23.19
C GLN A 11 -9.73 -27.05 -23.51
N ASP A 12 -9.19 -27.35 -24.69
CA ASP A 12 -7.98 -26.71 -25.21
C ASP A 12 -8.31 -25.48 -26.05
N TYR A 13 -7.65 -24.37 -25.73
CA TYR A 13 -7.80 -23.09 -26.41
C TYR A 13 -6.48 -22.58 -26.94
N ASN A 14 -6.55 -21.87 -28.08
CA ASN A 14 -5.56 -20.87 -28.44
C ASN A 14 -5.97 -19.55 -27.77
N PHE A 15 -5.04 -18.85 -27.13
CA PHE A 15 -5.32 -17.57 -26.53
C PHE A 15 -4.57 -16.41 -27.19
N ILE A 16 -5.22 -15.24 -27.21
CA ILE A 16 -4.61 -13.95 -27.53
C ILE A 16 -5.02 -12.97 -26.43
N TYR A 17 -4.04 -12.41 -25.74
CA TYR A 17 -4.25 -11.36 -24.74
C TYR A 17 -3.73 -10.01 -25.25
N GLU A 18 -4.63 -9.04 -25.34
CA GLU A 18 -4.37 -7.71 -25.87
C GLU A 18 -5.37 -6.69 -25.31
N GLY A 19 -4.89 -5.51 -24.90
CA GLY A 19 -5.76 -4.43 -24.42
C GLY A 19 -6.66 -4.83 -23.24
N SER A 20 -6.12 -5.55 -22.26
CA SER A 20 -6.86 -6.05 -21.09
C SER A 20 -7.94 -7.11 -21.38
N ILE A 21 -8.00 -7.61 -22.62
CA ILE A 21 -8.96 -8.62 -23.06
C ILE A 21 -8.22 -9.91 -23.44
N LEU A 22 -8.59 -11.01 -22.79
CA LEU A 22 -8.21 -12.37 -23.16
C LEU A 22 -9.24 -12.94 -24.13
N LYS A 23 -8.79 -13.32 -25.32
CA LYS A 23 -9.58 -14.03 -26.33
C LYS A 23 -9.16 -15.49 -26.29
N LEU A 24 -10.09 -16.39 -25.99
CA LEU A 24 -9.89 -17.84 -26.06
C LEU A 24 -10.63 -18.41 -27.26
N THR A 25 -9.92 -19.06 -28.18
CA THR A 25 -10.48 -19.71 -29.36
C THR A 25 -10.33 -21.23 -29.22
N LEU A 26 -11.45 -21.96 -29.25
CA LEU A 26 -11.45 -23.41 -29.10
C LEU A 26 -10.62 -24.07 -30.21
N LYS A 27 -9.74 -25.03 -29.87
CA LYS A 27 -8.90 -25.72 -30.86
C LYS A 27 -9.66 -26.73 -31.72
N HIS A 28 -10.78 -27.21 -31.23
CA HIS A 28 -11.60 -28.23 -31.89
C HIS A 28 -12.96 -27.68 -32.30
N LYS A 29 -13.65 -28.35 -33.24
CA LYS A 29 -15.03 -28.01 -33.59
C LYS A 29 -15.94 -28.33 -32.40
N GLY A 30 -16.67 -27.34 -31.90
CA GLY A 30 -17.57 -27.48 -30.76
C GLY A 30 -18.01 -26.12 -30.25
N LYS A 31 -18.90 -26.11 -29.25
CA LYS A 31 -19.24 -24.89 -28.53
C LYS A 31 -18.27 -24.71 -27.36
N PRO A 32 -17.66 -23.53 -27.18
CA PRO A 32 -16.87 -23.25 -25.99
C PRO A 32 -17.71 -23.45 -24.74
N ASP A 33 -17.09 -23.91 -23.66
CA ASP A 33 -17.74 -23.83 -22.36
C ASP A 33 -17.80 -22.37 -21.90
N TYR A 34 -19.01 -21.80 -21.90
CA TYR A 34 -19.29 -20.45 -21.42
C TYR A 34 -19.65 -20.41 -19.93
N TYR A 35 -19.74 -21.56 -19.27
CA TYR A 35 -20.09 -21.62 -17.85
C TYR A 35 -18.90 -21.19 -17.00
N PHE A 36 -18.97 -19.94 -16.54
CA PHE A 36 -18.47 -19.61 -15.22
C PHE A 36 -19.56 -20.03 -14.25
N ASN A 37 -19.27 -20.93 -13.30
CA ASN A 37 -20.17 -21.14 -12.17
C ASN A 37 -20.19 -19.83 -11.34
N THR A 38 -21.18 -18.97 -11.58
CA THR A 38 -21.34 -17.65 -10.94
C THR A 38 -22.60 -17.49 -10.11
N TYR A 39 -23.43 -18.54 -9.93
CA TYR A 39 -24.54 -18.47 -8.98
C TYR A 39 -24.02 -18.60 -7.53
N CYS A 40 -23.65 -17.46 -6.94
CA CYS A 40 -23.47 -17.30 -5.51
C CYS A 40 -24.85 -17.10 -4.85
N ASN A 41 -25.50 -18.17 -4.40
CA ASN A 41 -26.54 -18.02 -3.38
C ASN A 41 -25.85 -18.04 -2.00
N VAL A 42 -26.16 -17.03 -1.19
CA VAL A 42 -25.70 -16.88 0.19
C VAL A 42 -25.93 -18.18 0.94
N GLY A 43 -24.87 -18.89 1.34
CA GLY A 43 -24.99 -20.05 2.22
C GLY A 43 -24.01 -21.20 2.03
N ASN A 44 -23.26 -21.32 0.94
CA ASN A 44 -22.28 -22.41 0.78
C ASN A 44 -20.98 -21.97 0.11
N ASN A 45 -19.86 -22.46 0.66
CA ASN A 45 -18.48 -22.17 0.24
C ASN A 45 -18.27 -22.33 -1.28
N CYS A 46 -18.12 -21.21 -2.00
CA CYS A 46 -17.85 -21.17 -3.43
C CYS A 46 -16.37 -21.45 -3.76
N LEU A 47 -16.07 -22.44 -4.59
CA LEU A 47 -14.76 -22.59 -5.24
C LEU A 47 -14.93 -22.57 -6.76
N VAL A 48 -14.51 -21.45 -7.37
CA VAL A 48 -14.34 -21.25 -8.82
C VAL A 48 -13.08 -22.02 -9.28
N SER A 49 -12.97 -22.42 -10.56
CA SER A 49 -11.64 -22.60 -11.16
C SER A 49 -11.01 -21.20 -11.28
N LEU A 50 -10.29 -20.81 -10.23
CA LEU A 50 -9.96 -19.41 -9.92
C LEU A 50 -9.13 -18.68 -10.99
N PHE A 51 -8.52 -19.41 -11.92
CA PHE A 51 -7.49 -18.94 -12.85
C PHE A 51 -7.55 -19.69 -14.19
N ILE A 52 -7.13 -19.03 -15.27
CA ILE A 52 -6.85 -19.66 -16.57
C ILE A 52 -5.33 -19.73 -16.72
N ILE A 53 -4.79 -20.93 -16.89
CA ILE A 53 -3.35 -21.16 -17.03
C ILE A 53 -3.05 -21.46 -18.50
N GLY A 54 -2.07 -20.74 -19.04
CA GLY A 54 -1.60 -20.93 -20.41
C GLY A 54 -0.08 -20.94 -20.52
N GLU A 55 0.38 -21.36 -21.68
CA GLU A 55 1.78 -21.39 -22.08
C GLU A 55 1.97 -20.49 -23.31
N VAL A 56 2.92 -19.56 -23.24
CA VAL A 56 3.27 -18.66 -24.35
C VAL A 56 3.92 -19.47 -25.46
N LYS A 57 3.47 -19.27 -26.70
CA LYS A 57 3.87 -20.10 -27.85
C LYS A 57 5.38 -20.10 -28.13
N ASP A 58 6.03 -18.95 -27.96
CA ASP A 58 7.42 -18.75 -28.37
C ASP A 58 8.43 -19.00 -27.23
N SER A 59 8.14 -18.51 -26.02
CA SER A 59 9.04 -18.65 -24.87
C SER A 59 8.77 -19.87 -24.01
N ARG A 60 7.59 -20.51 -24.14
CA ARG A 60 7.08 -21.52 -23.20
C ARG A 60 6.93 -21.02 -21.76
N ASP A 61 6.86 -19.70 -21.57
CA ASP A 61 6.57 -19.10 -20.28
C ASP A 61 5.14 -19.45 -19.86
N THR A 62 4.95 -19.68 -18.57
CA THR A 62 3.62 -19.89 -18.00
C THR A 62 2.96 -18.55 -17.75
N VAL A 63 1.68 -18.44 -18.10
CA VAL A 63 0.85 -17.25 -17.82
C VAL A 63 -0.40 -17.67 -17.08
N ILE A 64 -0.66 -17.01 -15.95
CA ILE A 64 -1.82 -17.27 -15.09
C ILE A 64 -2.71 -16.05 -15.13
N PHE A 65 -3.89 -16.16 -15.74
CA PHE A 65 -4.87 -15.07 -15.84
C PHE A 65 -5.93 -15.19 -14.73
N LYS A 66 -6.23 -14.07 -14.07
CA LYS A 66 -7.40 -13.93 -13.21
C LYS A 66 -8.58 -13.35 -14.01
N PRO A 67 -9.63 -14.15 -14.30
CA PRO A 67 -10.81 -13.66 -15.01
C PRO A 67 -11.59 -12.68 -14.13
N ARG A 68 -12.01 -11.54 -14.71
CA ARG A 68 -12.97 -10.59 -14.12
C ARG A 68 -14.39 -10.88 -14.58
N VAL A 69 -14.63 -10.81 -15.89
CA VAL A 69 -15.96 -10.94 -16.50
C VAL A 69 -15.88 -11.39 -17.96
N ILE A 70 -16.80 -12.25 -18.39
CA ILE A 70 -17.01 -12.54 -19.83
C ILE A 70 -17.68 -11.34 -20.49
N ILE A 71 -17.21 -10.98 -21.69
CA ILE A 71 -17.80 -9.93 -22.53
C ILE A 71 -18.20 -10.40 -23.94
N SER A 72 -18.21 -11.72 -24.20
CA SER A 72 -18.67 -12.30 -25.47
C SER A 72 -20.13 -12.78 -25.43
N ASN A 73 -20.87 -12.60 -26.53
CA ASN A 73 -22.17 -13.25 -26.76
C ASN A 73 -21.96 -14.74 -27.13
N GLN A 74 -22.89 -15.62 -26.73
CA GLN A 74 -22.82 -17.09 -26.77
C GLN A 74 -22.75 -17.75 -28.17
N ASN A 75 -22.43 -17.00 -29.23
CA ASN A 75 -22.63 -17.44 -30.62
C ASN A 75 -21.37 -17.71 -31.45
N ASN A 76 -20.16 -17.71 -30.86
CA ASN A 76 -18.91 -17.91 -31.62
C ASN A 76 -17.96 -18.87 -30.89
N ASN A 77 -17.12 -19.65 -31.60
CA ASN A 77 -16.05 -20.49 -31.00
C ASN A 77 -14.96 -19.72 -30.22
N VAL A 78 -15.23 -18.45 -29.86
CA VAL A 78 -14.35 -17.50 -29.20
C VAL A 78 -15.04 -16.97 -27.94
N ILE A 79 -14.36 -17.08 -26.80
CA ILE A 79 -14.73 -16.43 -25.54
C ILE A 79 -13.87 -15.17 -25.39
N LYS A 80 -14.48 -14.05 -25.02
CA LYS A 80 -13.77 -12.81 -24.67
C LYS A 80 -13.93 -12.53 -23.19
N ILE A 81 -12.83 -12.31 -22.49
CA ILE A 81 -12.79 -12.20 -21.02
C ILE A 81 -11.98 -10.96 -20.65
N LYS A 82 -12.51 -10.10 -19.79
CA LYS A 82 -11.73 -9.04 -19.12
C LYS A 82 -10.90 -9.65 -18.00
N ILE A 83 -9.64 -9.22 -17.88
CA ILE A 83 -8.68 -9.77 -16.91
C ILE A 83 -8.42 -8.75 -15.80
N ASP A 84 -8.57 -9.16 -14.54
CA ASP A 84 -8.23 -8.33 -13.37
C ASP A 84 -6.71 -8.15 -13.23
N TYR A 85 -6.00 -9.27 -13.29
CA TYR A 85 -4.54 -9.33 -13.29
C TYR A 85 -4.05 -10.60 -13.98
N TYR A 86 -2.79 -10.59 -14.38
CA TYR A 86 -2.11 -11.81 -14.83
C TYR A 86 -0.70 -11.89 -14.26
N ILE A 87 -0.20 -13.12 -14.17
CA ILE A 87 1.16 -13.43 -13.73
C ILE A 87 1.88 -14.13 -14.88
N THR A 88 3.13 -13.76 -15.12
CA THR A 88 4.03 -14.49 -16.02
C THR A 88 5.14 -15.14 -15.22
N LEU A 89 5.49 -16.38 -15.57
CA LEU A 89 6.57 -17.15 -14.97
C LEU A 89 7.43 -17.74 -16.08
N LYS A 90 8.72 -17.46 -16.03
CA LYS A 90 9.71 -17.92 -17.00
C LYS A 90 10.08 -19.38 -16.77
N ASN A 91 10.56 -20.04 -17.83
CA ASN A 91 11.22 -21.36 -17.73
C ASN A 91 10.39 -22.43 -17.00
N LYS A 92 9.06 -22.44 -17.19
CA LYS A 92 8.13 -23.39 -16.54
C LYS A 92 8.19 -23.40 -15.00
N GLN A 93 8.64 -22.30 -14.38
CA GLN A 93 8.60 -22.17 -12.94
C GLN A 93 7.15 -22.20 -12.45
N THR A 94 6.90 -22.92 -11.35
CA THR A 94 5.56 -23.09 -10.76
C THR A 94 5.37 -22.30 -9.47
N GLY A 95 6.44 -21.74 -8.93
CA GLY A 95 6.44 -20.97 -7.68
C GLY A 95 7.58 -19.97 -7.60
N TYR A 96 7.54 -19.15 -6.56
CA TYR A 96 8.46 -18.03 -6.31
C TYR A 96 8.72 -17.91 -4.80
N ASP A 97 9.88 -17.34 -4.47
CA ASP A 97 10.42 -17.24 -3.09
C ASP A 97 10.58 -15.78 -2.66
N GLY A 98 10.23 -14.84 -3.54
CA GLY A 98 10.23 -13.44 -3.21
C GLY A 98 9.52 -12.60 -4.24
N ILE A 99 9.21 -11.36 -3.84
CA ILE A 99 8.71 -10.32 -4.73
C ILE A 99 9.45 -9.02 -4.53
N SER A 100 9.62 -8.28 -5.62
CA SER A 100 10.14 -6.92 -5.59
C SER A 100 9.08 -5.98 -6.15
N ILE A 101 8.55 -5.09 -5.30
CA ILE A 101 7.52 -4.12 -5.64
C ILE A 101 8.18 -2.77 -5.85
N LYS A 102 8.29 -2.35 -7.11
CA LYS A 102 8.84 -1.05 -7.51
C LYS A 102 7.72 -0.02 -7.58
N ILE A 103 7.89 1.10 -6.90
CA ILE A 103 6.85 2.12 -6.74
C ILE A 103 7.09 3.26 -7.72
N ALA A 104 6.03 3.69 -8.41
CA ALA A 104 6.09 4.81 -9.35
C ALA A 104 5.90 6.14 -8.61
N LYS A 105 6.51 7.21 -9.14
CA LYS A 105 6.25 8.61 -8.72
C LYS A 105 6.24 8.83 -7.20
N MET A 106 7.31 8.46 -6.50
CA MET A 106 7.51 8.85 -5.10
C MET A 106 8.41 10.09 -4.98
N ASN A 107 8.21 10.85 -3.91
CA ASN A 107 9.08 11.96 -3.54
C ASN A 107 10.50 11.43 -3.26
N TYR A 108 11.42 11.65 -4.20
CA TYR A 108 12.81 11.21 -4.09
C TYR A 108 13.56 11.91 -2.92
N LEU A 109 13.02 13.00 -2.37
CA LEU A 109 13.63 13.73 -1.25
C LEU A 109 13.67 12.89 0.03
N ASN A 110 12.63 12.11 0.32
CA ASN A 110 12.64 11.17 1.45
C ASN A 110 13.83 10.22 1.40
N PHE A 111 14.23 9.87 0.18
CA PHE A 111 15.32 8.95 -0.06
C PHE A 111 16.68 9.63 -0.04
N VAL A 112 16.83 10.80 -0.66
CA VAL A 112 18.07 11.60 -0.56
C VAL A 112 18.42 11.88 0.90
N GLU A 113 17.43 12.12 1.75
CA GLU A 113 17.65 12.33 3.17
C GLU A 113 17.95 11.04 3.95
N TYR A 114 17.35 9.92 3.57
CA TYR A 114 17.72 8.63 4.15
C TYR A 114 19.17 8.25 3.79
N LEU A 115 19.61 8.54 2.56
CA LEU A 115 21.00 8.39 2.13
C LEU A 115 21.95 9.24 2.97
N LYS A 116 21.62 10.53 3.16
CA LYS A 116 22.41 11.43 4.01
C LYS A 116 22.49 10.93 5.46
N TYR A 117 21.39 10.41 6.01
CA TYR A 117 21.36 9.87 7.36
C TYR A 117 22.28 8.65 7.53
N LEU A 118 22.33 7.75 6.55
CA LEU A 118 23.24 6.60 6.61
C LEU A 118 24.70 7.04 6.51
N ASP A 119 24.99 8.03 5.67
CA ASP A 119 26.33 8.61 5.49
C ASP A 119 26.84 9.33 6.76
N GLU A 120 25.96 10.07 7.45
CA GLU A 120 26.23 10.70 8.76
C GLU A 120 26.66 9.67 9.84
N LYS A 121 26.29 8.39 9.68
CA LYS A 121 26.70 7.30 10.58
C LYS A 121 28.03 6.62 10.20
N GLU A 122 28.53 6.79 8.98
CA GLU A 122 29.73 6.08 8.47
C GLU A 122 30.96 6.98 8.24
N ASN A 123 31.09 8.13 8.93
CA ASN A 123 32.21 9.08 8.89
C ASN A 123 32.24 10.12 7.74
N GLY A 124 31.12 10.38 7.05
CA GLY A 124 30.97 11.60 6.24
C GLY A 124 31.81 11.71 4.96
N ASP A 125 32.37 10.61 4.47
CA ASP A 125 32.94 10.56 3.13
C ASP A 125 31.83 10.33 2.11
N ILE A 126 31.39 11.41 1.45
CA ILE A 126 30.47 11.39 0.32
C ILE A 126 31.17 10.72 -0.89
N ASN A 127 31.37 9.41 -0.82
CA ASN A 127 31.52 8.60 -2.01
C ASN A 127 30.13 8.56 -2.62
N LEU A 128 29.95 9.24 -3.76
CA LEU A 128 28.74 9.19 -4.61
C LEU A 128 28.14 7.79 -4.57
N LEU A 129 27.14 7.61 -3.69
CA LEU A 129 26.75 6.31 -3.16
C LEU A 129 26.57 5.30 -4.29
N ASP A 130 27.06 4.08 -4.08
CA ASP A 130 26.57 2.96 -4.86
C ASP A 130 25.15 2.66 -4.38
N PHE A 131 24.15 3.23 -5.06
CA PHE A 131 22.74 3.04 -4.72
C PHE A 131 22.34 1.56 -4.83
N ARG A 132 23.22 0.67 -5.34
CA ARG A 132 23.04 -0.78 -5.28
C ARG A 132 23.03 -1.34 -3.85
N VAL A 133 23.52 -0.59 -2.85
CA VAL A 133 23.75 -1.12 -1.49
C VAL A 133 22.81 -0.52 -0.43
N VAL A 134 22.05 0.53 -0.75
CA VAL A 134 21.25 1.24 0.27
C VAL A 134 19.89 0.57 0.48
N LYS A 135 19.78 -0.20 1.55
CA LYS A 135 18.54 -0.82 2.03
C LYS A 135 18.23 -0.36 3.46
N SER A 136 16.97 -0.42 3.85
CA SER A 136 16.57 -0.40 5.26
C SER A 136 17.17 -1.59 5.98
N VAL A 137 17.10 -1.56 7.32
CA VAL A 137 17.35 -2.78 8.09
C VAL A 137 16.40 -3.88 7.57
N LYS A 138 16.92 -5.10 7.47
CA LYS A 138 16.14 -6.28 7.13
C LYS A 138 15.27 -6.61 8.33
N GLU A 139 13.96 -6.58 8.13
CA GLU A 139 12.97 -6.86 9.17
C GLU A 139 12.13 -8.07 8.75
N ILE A 140 11.34 -8.60 9.68
CA ILE A 140 10.46 -9.75 9.45
C ILE A 140 9.07 -9.40 9.99
N PHE A 141 8.03 -9.80 9.26
CA PHE A 141 6.65 -9.79 9.74
C PHE A 141 5.95 -11.09 9.38
N ASN A 142 4.93 -11.47 10.14
CA ASN A 142 4.15 -12.66 9.86
C ASN A 142 2.88 -12.31 9.06
N TYR A 143 2.55 -13.13 8.06
CA TYR A 143 1.24 -13.11 7.42
C TYR A 143 0.66 -14.52 7.34
N LYS A 144 -0.36 -14.79 8.15
CA LYS A 144 -1.07 -16.08 8.19
C LYS A 144 -0.12 -17.28 8.39
N GLY A 145 0.86 -17.14 9.29
CA GLY A 145 1.84 -18.18 9.61
C GLY A 145 3.03 -18.24 8.66
N ILE A 146 3.14 -17.31 7.70
CA ILE A 146 4.29 -17.21 6.80
C ILE A 146 5.15 -16.03 7.25
N ASP A 147 6.39 -16.32 7.64
CA ASP A 147 7.38 -15.28 7.93
C ASP A 147 7.88 -14.68 6.62
N ILE A 148 7.77 -13.37 6.52
CA ILE A 148 8.17 -12.59 5.35
C ILE A 148 9.26 -11.65 5.79
N SER A 149 10.45 -11.85 5.25
CA SER A 149 11.52 -10.87 5.40
C SER A 149 11.30 -9.72 4.44
N CYS A 150 11.37 -8.50 4.94
CA CYS A 150 11.18 -7.29 4.15
C CYS A 150 12.39 -6.37 4.23
N SER A 151 12.67 -5.69 3.12
CA SER A 151 13.59 -4.56 3.08
C SER A 151 13.10 -3.50 2.11
N PHE A 152 13.14 -2.25 2.53
CA PHE A 152 12.88 -1.11 1.68
C PHE A 152 14.20 -0.61 1.10
N HIS A 153 14.25 -0.34 -0.20
CA HIS A 153 15.46 0.12 -0.85
C HIS A 153 15.11 0.95 -2.09
N VAL A 154 16.13 1.35 -2.84
CA VAL A 154 15.94 2.14 -4.04
C VAL A 154 16.66 1.54 -5.24
N VAL A 155 15.94 1.52 -6.35
CA VAL A 155 16.41 0.98 -7.62
C VAL A 155 16.61 2.13 -8.61
N ARG A 156 17.81 2.22 -9.17
CA ARG A 156 18.09 3.08 -10.33
C ARG A 156 17.61 2.41 -11.60
N ASP A 157 16.94 3.18 -12.44
CA ASP A 157 16.62 2.84 -13.81
C ASP A 157 17.51 3.71 -14.70
N ILE A 158 18.58 3.12 -15.23
CA ILE A 158 19.48 3.80 -16.14
C ILE A 158 18.80 3.76 -17.51
N ASN A 159 18.06 4.81 -17.85
CA ASN A 159 17.59 5.02 -19.20
C ASN A 159 18.54 6.00 -19.90
N TYR A 160 19.29 5.52 -20.89
CA TYR A 160 20.28 6.33 -21.63
C TYR A 160 19.71 7.60 -22.29
N LYS A 161 18.38 7.76 -22.37
CA LYS A 161 17.71 8.94 -22.98
C LYS A 161 17.19 9.98 -21.98
N TYR A 162 17.16 9.70 -20.68
CA TYR A 162 16.57 10.60 -19.67
C TYR A 162 17.47 10.66 -18.42
N PRO A 163 17.39 11.71 -17.59
CA PRO A 163 18.09 11.72 -16.30
C PRO A 163 17.75 10.46 -15.49
N LEU A 164 18.73 9.98 -14.72
CA LEU A 164 18.65 8.81 -13.83
C LEU A 164 17.31 8.78 -13.09
N ALA A 165 16.44 7.83 -13.46
CA ALA A 165 15.16 7.68 -12.80
C ALA A 165 15.33 6.76 -11.59
N VAL A 166 14.91 7.23 -10.42
CA VAL A 166 15.11 6.55 -9.14
C VAL A 166 13.75 6.11 -8.61
N TYR A 167 13.63 4.84 -8.22
CA TYR A 167 12.36 4.26 -7.78
C TYR A 167 12.54 3.56 -6.44
N PRO A 168 11.72 3.90 -5.43
CA PRO A 168 11.58 3.09 -4.24
C PRO A 168 11.10 1.69 -4.56
N ALA A 169 11.59 0.73 -3.78
CA ALA A 169 11.21 -0.66 -3.93
C ALA A 169 11.17 -1.38 -2.60
N PHE A 170 10.24 -2.33 -2.49
CA PHE A 170 10.17 -3.30 -1.41
C PHE A 170 10.59 -4.65 -1.93
N ASP A 171 11.64 -5.22 -1.34
CA ASP A 171 11.95 -6.63 -1.51
C ASP A 171 11.33 -7.40 -0.34
N LEU A 172 10.55 -8.43 -0.69
CA LEU A 172 9.91 -9.35 0.23
C LEU A 172 10.40 -10.76 -0.09
N TYR A 173 10.88 -11.49 0.91
CA TYR A 173 11.42 -12.84 0.77
C TYR A 173 10.71 -13.80 1.73
N PHE A 174 10.38 -14.99 1.27
CA PHE A 174 9.59 -15.98 1.99
C PHE A 174 9.85 -17.39 1.43
N ASN A 175 9.35 -18.43 2.11
CA ASN A 175 9.42 -19.81 1.60
C ASN A 175 8.63 -19.96 0.30
N THR A 176 9.06 -20.86 -0.60
CA THR A 176 8.45 -21.05 -1.93
C THR A 176 6.92 -21.16 -1.90
N ILE A 177 6.24 -20.29 -2.66
CA ILE A 177 4.79 -20.24 -2.78
C ILE A 177 4.37 -20.36 -4.24
N GLN A 178 3.23 -21.05 -4.48
CA GLN A 178 2.58 -21.18 -5.79
C GLN A 178 1.21 -20.45 -5.85
N ASN A 179 0.79 -19.85 -4.73
CA ASN A 179 -0.53 -19.26 -4.55
C ASN A 179 -0.58 -17.79 -4.98
N SER A 180 -1.18 -17.52 -6.14
CA SER A 180 -1.35 -16.16 -6.65
C SER A 180 -2.19 -15.23 -5.77
N ARG A 181 -3.06 -15.74 -4.88
CA ARG A 181 -3.79 -14.89 -3.91
C ARG A 181 -2.87 -14.29 -2.85
N PHE A 182 -1.78 -14.99 -2.52
CA PHE A 182 -0.77 -14.48 -1.61
C PHE A 182 -0.12 -13.22 -2.19
N LEU A 183 0.15 -13.18 -3.50
CA LEU A 183 0.69 -11.99 -4.17
C LEU A 183 -0.25 -10.79 -4.08
N VAL A 184 -1.54 -11.00 -4.32
CA VAL A 184 -2.57 -9.94 -4.19
C VAL A 184 -2.60 -9.40 -2.76
N ALA A 185 -2.48 -10.28 -1.75
CA ALA A 185 -2.43 -9.85 -0.36
C ALA A 185 -1.18 -9.03 -0.05
N LEU A 186 0.00 -9.45 -0.52
CA LEU A 186 1.23 -8.69 -0.34
C LEU A 186 1.21 -7.34 -1.05
N ASP A 187 0.69 -7.28 -2.29
CA ASP A 187 0.46 -6.02 -3.01
C ASP A 187 -0.41 -5.07 -2.18
N LYS A 188 -1.53 -5.57 -1.63
CA LYS A 188 -2.42 -4.78 -0.77
C LYS A 188 -1.69 -4.27 0.48
N ILE A 189 -1.01 -5.15 1.22
CA ILE A 189 -0.28 -4.79 2.45
C ILE A 189 0.74 -3.67 2.17
N ILE A 190 1.46 -3.77 1.04
CA ILE A 190 2.46 -2.76 0.67
C ILE A 190 1.81 -1.45 0.22
N ARG A 191 0.66 -1.49 -0.48
CA ARG A 191 -0.10 -0.28 -0.79
C ARG A 191 -0.63 0.40 0.46
N ASP A 192 -1.14 -0.36 1.41
CA ASP A 192 -1.65 0.16 2.69
C ASP A 192 -0.50 0.78 3.51
N PHE A 193 0.68 0.13 3.53
CA PHE A 193 1.89 0.69 4.15
C PHE A 193 2.32 1.99 3.49
N LEU A 194 2.36 2.06 2.17
CA LEU A 194 2.69 3.29 1.45
C LEU A 194 1.63 4.36 1.70
N SER A 195 0.36 3.98 1.77
CA SER A 195 -0.72 4.92 2.09
C SER A 195 -0.53 5.53 3.47
N PHE A 196 -0.12 4.72 4.45
CA PHE A 196 0.28 5.18 5.77
C PHE A 196 1.47 6.15 5.72
N LEU A 197 2.53 5.85 4.97
CA LEU A 197 3.70 6.75 4.86
C LEU A 197 3.38 8.09 4.20
N PHE A 198 2.52 8.10 3.18
CA PHE A 198 2.22 9.28 2.35
C PHE A 198 0.96 10.02 2.73
N TYR A 199 0.15 9.44 3.63
CA TYR A 199 -1.19 9.94 3.96
C TYR A 199 -2.08 10.15 2.72
N ARG A 200 -2.08 9.17 1.81
CA ARG A 200 -2.91 9.13 0.58
C ARG A 200 -3.06 7.70 0.04
N GLY A 201 -4.22 7.36 -0.53
CA GLY A 201 -4.55 6.02 -1.03
C GLY A 201 -4.19 5.76 -2.50
N ASP A 202 -3.93 6.80 -3.29
CA ASP A 202 -3.59 6.70 -4.72
C ASP A 202 -2.10 6.39 -4.92
N ILE A 203 -1.70 5.21 -4.46
CA ILE A 203 -0.35 4.66 -4.59
C ILE A 203 -0.18 4.00 -5.95
N ASN A 204 0.80 4.47 -6.72
CA ASN A 204 1.10 3.93 -8.04
C ASN A 204 2.27 2.94 -7.97
N ILE A 205 2.04 1.70 -8.41
CA ILE A 205 3.08 0.68 -8.49
C ILE A 205 3.57 0.59 -9.94
N LYS A 206 4.89 0.69 -10.11
CA LYS A 206 5.57 0.56 -11.39
C LYS A 206 5.63 -0.87 -11.87
N GLU A 207 6.04 -1.76 -10.98
CA GLU A 207 6.38 -3.12 -11.36
C GLU A 207 6.32 -4.03 -10.14
N ILE A 208 5.78 -5.23 -10.31
CA ILE A 208 5.85 -6.30 -9.31
C ILE A 208 6.61 -7.45 -9.95
N ARG A 209 7.86 -7.62 -9.54
CA ARG A 209 8.74 -8.69 -10.02
C ARG A 209 8.59 -9.91 -9.13
N LEU A 210 8.48 -11.07 -9.75
CA LEU A 210 8.54 -12.35 -9.05
C LEU A 210 9.97 -12.86 -9.07
N MET A 211 10.45 -13.32 -7.93
CA MET A 211 11.83 -13.74 -7.73
C MET A 211 11.90 -15.17 -7.20
N LYS A 212 12.98 -15.86 -7.53
CA LYS A 212 13.29 -17.19 -7.01
C LYS A 212 14.70 -17.18 -6.44
N LYS A 213 14.90 -17.85 -5.30
CA LYS A 213 16.23 -17.99 -4.73
C LYS A 213 17.05 -18.87 -5.67
N ASN A 214 18.27 -18.46 -5.96
CA ASN A 214 19.19 -19.27 -6.74
C ASN A 214 19.70 -20.43 -5.86
N ASP A 215 19.82 -21.62 -6.42
CA ASP A 215 20.34 -22.78 -5.68
C ASP A 215 21.86 -22.68 -5.43
N LYS A 216 22.56 -21.82 -6.19
CA LYS A 216 24.04 -21.69 -6.16
C LYS A 216 24.57 -20.56 -5.29
N ASP A 217 23.78 -19.53 -5.06
CA ASP A 217 24.13 -18.38 -4.22
C ASP A 217 22.92 -17.90 -3.42
N GLU A 218 23.11 -17.03 -2.43
CA GLU A 218 21.99 -16.45 -1.67
C GLU A 218 21.21 -15.38 -2.44
N ASN A 219 21.50 -15.19 -3.74
CA ASN A 219 20.85 -14.18 -4.55
C ASN A 219 19.49 -14.67 -5.08
N TYR A 220 18.73 -13.71 -5.59
CA TYR A 220 17.39 -13.93 -6.12
C TYR A 220 17.33 -13.51 -7.59
N ASP A 221 16.90 -14.45 -8.43
CA ASP A 221 16.72 -14.22 -9.86
C ASP A 221 15.29 -13.81 -10.18
N ARG A 222 15.11 -12.86 -11.09
CA ARG A 222 13.79 -12.50 -11.62
C ARG A 222 13.27 -13.63 -12.50
N ILE A 223 12.21 -14.29 -12.03
CA ILE A 223 11.53 -15.37 -12.75
C ILE A 223 10.19 -14.95 -13.35
N GLY A 224 9.69 -13.75 -13.08
CA GLY A 224 8.37 -13.37 -13.56
C GLY A 224 7.93 -11.96 -13.21
N GLU A 225 6.67 -11.68 -13.46
CA GLU A 225 5.99 -10.44 -13.05
C GLU A 225 4.49 -10.65 -12.85
N MET A 226 3.90 -9.85 -11.95
CA MET A 226 2.46 -9.69 -11.81
C MET A 226 2.05 -8.34 -12.39
N VAL A 227 0.99 -8.35 -13.20
CA VAL A 227 0.54 -7.17 -13.94
C VAL A 227 -0.94 -6.93 -13.72
N PHE A 228 -1.28 -5.67 -13.38
CA PHE A 228 -2.64 -5.16 -13.24
C PHE A 228 -3.00 -4.27 -14.45
N PRO A 229 -3.77 -4.76 -15.42
CA PRO A 229 -4.00 -4.08 -16.70
C PRO A 229 -4.77 -2.76 -16.56
N GLU A 230 -5.75 -2.70 -15.67
CA GLU A 230 -6.58 -1.50 -15.47
C GLU A 230 -5.82 -0.36 -14.77
N PHE A 231 -4.91 -0.70 -13.85
CA PHE A 231 -4.03 0.29 -13.19
C PHE A 231 -2.98 0.87 -14.15
N ASN A 232 -2.50 0.08 -15.10
CA ASN A 232 -1.48 0.52 -16.06
C ASN A 232 -2.06 1.37 -17.21
N ALA A 233 -3.35 1.23 -17.53
CA ALA A 233 -3.95 1.88 -18.70
C ALA A 233 -4.41 3.34 -18.44
N HIS A 234 -4.77 3.71 -17.21
CA HIS A 234 -5.43 5.01 -16.94
C HIS A 234 -4.58 6.02 -16.16
N ASN A 235 -3.44 5.63 -15.56
CA ASN A 235 -2.69 6.51 -14.64
C ASN A 235 -1.21 6.76 -15.02
N TYR A 236 -0.72 6.20 -16.13
CA TYR A 236 0.63 6.48 -16.63
C TYR A 236 0.66 7.71 -17.54
N ASN A 237 0.26 8.86 -17.00
CA ASN A 237 0.65 10.12 -17.60
C ASN A 237 2.04 10.50 -17.07
N PHE A 238 3.09 10.22 -17.84
CA PHE A 238 4.47 10.63 -17.53
C PHE A 238 4.63 12.16 -17.39
N ASN A 239 3.65 12.94 -17.85
CA ASN A 239 3.69 14.40 -17.85
C ASN A 239 3.04 15.04 -16.61
N GLN A 240 2.42 14.28 -15.71
CA GLN A 240 2.01 14.83 -14.41
C GLN A 240 3.26 15.03 -13.56
N LYS A 241 3.49 16.27 -13.11
CA LYS A 241 4.56 16.62 -12.16
C LYS A 241 4.52 15.65 -10.98
N VAL A 242 5.69 15.19 -10.52
CA VAL A 242 5.81 14.45 -9.25
C VAL A 242 5.26 15.39 -8.18
N GLU A 243 4.06 15.11 -7.67
CA GLU A 243 3.52 15.89 -6.57
C GLU A 243 4.33 15.54 -5.33
N LEU A 244 5.13 16.51 -4.88
CA LEU A 244 6.01 16.40 -3.72
C LEU A 244 5.16 16.45 -2.46
N TYR A 245 4.41 15.39 -2.20
CA TYR A 245 3.65 15.28 -0.96
C TYR A 245 4.60 14.97 0.21
N PRO A 246 4.45 15.69 1.33
CA PRO A 246 5.13 15.32 2.56
C PRO A 246 4.74 13.90 3.00
N SER A 247 5.69 13.20 3.59
CA SER A 247 5.57 11.79 3.98
C SER A 247 6.52 11.44 5.11
N ILE A 248 6.19 10.40 5.87
CA ILE A 248 7.08 9.90 6.92
C ILE A 248 8.39 9.43 6.27
N ARG A 249 9.50 10.03 6.70
CA ARG A 249 10.84 9.65 6.22
C ARG A 249 11.22 8.31 6.83
N ILE A 250 11.79 7.42 6.01
CA ILE A 250 12.19 6.06 6.43
C ILE A 250 13.13 6.08 7.63
N ARG A 251 14.03 7.07 7.75
CA ARG A 251 14.95 7.21 8.89
C ARG A 251 14.23 7.22 10.25
N TYR A 252 13.00 7.72 10.31
CA TYR A 252 12.23 7.81 11.56
C TYR A 252 11.58 6.51 11.95
N ILE A 253 11.38 5.57 11.01
CA ILE A 253 10.71 4.28 11.25
C ILE A 253 11.60 3.08 10.93
N ASN A 254 12.89 3.31 10.65
CA ASN A 254 13.84 2.26 10.33
C ASN A 254 14.01 1.34 11.56
N GLY A 255 13.84 0.02 11.37
CA GLY A 255 13.78 -0.93 12.49
C GLY A 255 12.37 -1.19 13.02
N HIS A 256 11.35 -0.51 12.48
CA HIS A 256 9.94 -0.72 12.81
C HIS A 256 9.06 -1.00 11.58
N ILE A 257 9.62 -1.09 10.37
CA ILE A 257 8.87 -1.35 9.12
C ILE A 257 8.14 -2.70 9.21
N GLY A 258 8.80 -3.74 9.72
CA GLY A 258 8.20 -5.07 9.88
C GLY A 258 6.98 -5.03 10.80
N LYS A 259 7.09 -4.33 11.94
CA LYS A 259 5.99 -4.16 12.89
C LYS A 259 4.80 -3.42 12.28
N ILE A 260 5.05 -2.37 11.48
CA ILE A 260 3.97 -1.65 10.76
C ILE A 260 3.30 -2.59 9.75
N LEU A 261 4.08 -3.33 8.95
CA LEU A 261 3.55 -4.28 7.98
C LEU A 261 2.72 -5.39 8.65
N GLU A 262 3.13 -5.86 9.82
CA GLU A 262 2.38 -6.84 10.62
C GLU A 262 1.04 -6.28 11.11
N LEU A 263 1.04 -5.07 11.67
CA LEU A 263 -0.21 -4.42 12.10
C LEU A 263 -1.16 -4.22 10.90
N ILE A 264 -0.64 -3.87 9.73
CA ILE A 264 -1.45 -3.75 8.50
C ILE A 264 -1.97 -5.11 8.06
N SER A 265 -1.11 -6.14 8.05
CA SER A 265 -1.47 -7.48 7.58
C SER A 265 -2.58 -8.13 8.42
N ASN A 266 -2.63 -7.78 9.72
CA ASN A 266 -3.64 -8.21 10.67
C ASN A 266 -4.89 -7.32 10.73
N ASN A 267 -4.97 -6.25 9.92
CA ASN A 267 -5.98 -5.18 10.02
C ASN A 267 -6.01 -4.51 11.42
N ASP A 268 -4.88 -4.51 12.13
CA ASP A 268 -4.71 -3.93 13.46
C ASP A 268 -4.24 -2.46 13.42
N LEU A 269 -3.91 -1.92 12.24
CA LEU A 269 -3.66 -0.50 12.01
C LEU A 269 -4.84 0.16 11.29
N TYR A 270 -5.41 1.21 11.85
CA TYR A 270 -6.57 1.90 11.29
C TYR A 270 -6.18 2.86 10.15
N LEU A 271 -6.64 2.58 8.93
CA LEU A 271 -6.24 3.35 7.73
C LEU A 271 -7.41 4.03 7.01
N LYS A 272 -8.67 3.87 7.46
CA LYS A 272 -9.84 4.41 6.73
C LYS A 272 -9.89 5.95 6.68
N HIS A 273 -9.25 6.61 7.63
CA HIS A 273 -9.16 8.08 7.66
C HIS A 273 -8.25 8.64 6.54
N ILE A 274 -7.36 7.81 5.97
CA ILE A 274 -6.41 8.22 4.95
C ILE A 274 -7.15 8.70 3.69
N PRO A 275 -6.81 9.89 3.16
CA PRO A 275 -7.39 10.41 1.93
C PRO A 275 -7.28 9.46 0.74
N GLU A 276 -8.32 9.40 -0.09
CA GLU A 276 -8.30 8.62 -1.34
C GLU A 276 -7.15 9.04 -2.27
N ASN A 277 -6.82 10.34 -2.29
CA ASN A 277 -5.72 10.85 -3.10
C ASN A 277 -5.06 12.10 -2.51
N GLY A 278 -3.91 12.48 -3.08
CA GLY A 278 -3.14 13.66 -2.69
C GLY A 278 -3.91 14.99 -2.76
N HIS A 279 -4.82 15.18 -3.73
CA HIS A 279 -5.63 16.40 -3.80
C HIS A 279 -6.66 16.50 -2.67
N VAL A 280 -7.32 15.39 -2.34
CA VAL A 280 -8.32 15.34 -1.25
C VAL A 280 -7.65 15.49 0.12
N ARG A 281 -6.38 15.09 0.26
CA ARG A 281 -5.58 15.33 1.46
C ARG A 281 -5.55 16.81 1.82
N ASP A 282 -5.30 17.69 0.85
CA ASP A 282 -5.15 19.13 1.08
C ASP A 282 -6.49 19.82 1.43
N MET A 283 -7.63 19.19 1.09
CA MET A 283 -8.95 19.78 1.27
C MET A 283 -9.56 19.56 2.66
N ARG A 284 -9.00 18.69 3.52
CA ARG A 284 -9.45 18.41 4.91
C ARG A 284 -10.96 18.48 5.10
N ARG A 285 -11.61 17.58 4.37
CA ARG A 285 -13.04 17.45 4.20
C ARG A 285 -13.74 16.96 5.47
N VAL A 286 -14.76 17.67 5.93
CA VAL A 286 -15.54 17.27 7.12
C VAL A 286 -16.32 15.99 6.90
N GLU A 287 -16.59 15.61 5.65
CA GLU A 287 -17.17 14.30 5.33
C GLU A 287 -16.33 13.12 5.86
N LYS A 288 -15.05 13.35 6.19
CA LYS A 288 -14.17 12.34 6.78
C LYS A 288 -14.22 12.27 8.31
N LEU A 289 -14.83 13.25 8.97
CA LEU A 289 -14.83 13.36 10.41
C LEU A 289 -15.34 12.08 11.12
N PRO A 290 -16.37 11.37 10.63
CA PRO A 290 -16.76 10.08 11.20
C PRO A 290 -15.63 9.05 11.22
N TYR A 291 -14.86 8.95 10.13
CA TYR A 291 -13.73 8.01 10.03
C TYR A 291 -12.54 8.46 10.90
N ILE A 292 -12.36 9.75 11.11
CA ILE A 292 -11.31 10.29 11.97
C ILE A 292 -11.66 10.03 13.45
N ILE A 293 -12.92 10.25 13.84
CA ILE A 293 -13.43 9.91 15.19
C ILE A 293 -13.28 8.42 15.46
N GLU A 294 -13.80 7.57 14.56
CA GLU A 294 -13.66 6.10 14.65
C GLU A 294 -12.18 5.69 14.76
N GLY A 295 -11.31 6.32 13.97
CA GLY A 295 -9.89 6.03 13.96
C GLY A 295 -9.20 6.37 15.27
N PHE A 296 -9.48 7.54 15.83
CA PHE A 296 -8.93 7.94 17.12
C PHE A 296 -9.37 6.98 18.22
N GLU A 297 -10.66 6.66 18.31
CA GLU A 297 -11.17 5.75 19.36
C GLU A 297 -10.53 4.37 19.28
N ILE A 298 -10.48 3.78 18.08
CA ILE A 298 -9.90 2.45 17.87
C ILE A 298 -8.41 2.44 18.23
N GLU A 299 -7.64 3.43 17.78
CA GLU A 299 -6.20 3.48 18.04
C GLU A 299 -5.89 3.78 19.51
N PHE A 300 -6.71 4.62 20.14
CA PHE A 300 -6.62 4.92 21.56
C PHE A 300 -6.86 3.67 22.41
N ASP A 301 -7.95 2.93 22.15
CA ASP A 301 -8.29 1.72 22.90
C ASP A 301 -7.23 0.63 22.73
N LYS A 302 -6.60 0.55 21.54
CA LYS A 302 -5.49 -0.38 21.27
C LYS A 302 -4.21 0.00 22.01
N LEU A 303 -3.90 1.29 22.15
CA LEU A 303 -2.71 1.75 22.89
C LEU A 303 -2.94 1.66 24.41
N TYR A 304 -4.11 2.06 24.87
CA TYR A 304 -4.47 2.17 26.29
C TYR A 304 -5.46 1.08 26.71
N ASN A 305 -5.06 -0.19 26.54
CA ASN A 305 -5.92 -1.36 26.78
C ASN A 305 -6.13 -1.71 28.27
N ASN A 306 -6.34 -0.72 29.15
CA ASN A 306 -6.62 -0.97 30.57
C ASN A 306 -8.09 -0.70 30.91
N LYS A 307 -8.63 -1.43 31.91
CA LYS A 307 -10.07 -1.40 32.26
C LYS A 307 -10.57 -0.03 32.70
N ASN A 308 -9.71 0.81 33.27
CA ASN A 308 -10.11 2.14 33.76
C ASN A 308 -10.28 3.14 32.61
N ILE A 309 -9.49 2.99 31.54
CA ILE A 309 -9.51 3.88 30.38
C ILE A 309 -10.64 3.54 29.40
N GLN A 310 -11.08 2.27 29.35
CA GLN A 310 -12.18 1.83 28.47
C GLN A 310 -13.54 2.51 28.75
N ASN A 311 -13.75 3.02 29.97
CA ASN A 311 -14.99 3.72 30.34
C ASN A 311 -14.97 5.23 30.07
N MET A 312 -13.87 5.77 29.54
CA MET A 312 -13.76 7.20 29.21
C MET A 312 -14.68 7.55 28.04
N SER A 313 -15.37 8.69 28.15
CA SER A 313 -16.04 9.31 27.01
C SER A 313 -15.01 9.75 25.96
N PHE A 314 -15.46 9.96 24.72
CA PHE A 314 -14.58 10.40 23.64
C PHE A 314 -13.76 11.67 23.97
N VAL A 315 -14.40 12.67 24.58
CA VAL A 315 -13.73 13.91 25.01
C VAL A 315 -12.67 13.61 26.07
N GLN A 316 -12.97 12.74 27.03
CA GLN A 316 -12.02 12.30 28.07
C GLN A 316 -10.84 11.52 27.49
N LYS A 317 -11.06 10.70 26.44
CA LYS A 317 -9.96 10.02 25.74
C LYS A 317 -9.01 11.01 25.06
N ILE A 318 -9.56 12.06 24.44
CA ILE A 318 -8.77 13.14 23.81
C ILE A 318 -7.97 13.91 24.86
N GLU A 319 -8.62 14.35 25.92
CA GLU A 319 -7.99 15.06 27.05
C GLU A 319 -6.85 14.22 27.63
N TYR A 320 -7.14 12.96 27.97
CA TYR A 320 -6.15 12.01 28.47
C TYR A 320 -4.95 11.89 27.53
N HIS A 321 -5.17 11.71 26.23
CA HIS A 321 -4.08 11.54 25.27
C HIS A 321 -3.20 12.80 25.15
N ILE A 322 -3.81 13.99 25.17
CA ILE A 322 -3.07 15.27 25.15
C ILE A 322 -2.23 15.43 26.40
N GLU A 323 -2.82 15.23 27.58
CA GLU A 323 -2.12 15.40 28.86
C GLU A 323 -0.98 14.38 29.03
N HIS A 324 -1.22 13.11 28.69
CA HIS A 324 -0.23 12.05 28.85
C HIS A 324 0.94 12.15 27.87
N ASN A 325 0.77 12.85 26.74
CA ASN A 325 1.80 12.99 25.70
C ASN A 325 2.10 14.46 25.39
N ASN A 326 1.91 15.35 26.37
CA ASN A 326 1.98 16.79 26.20
C ASN A 326 3.33 17.25 25.60
N ASP A 327 4.43 16.63 26.01
CA ASP A 327 5.78 16.96 25.53
C ASP A 327 5.94 16.77 24.01
N THR A 328 5.18 15.84 23.42
CA THR A 328 5.15 15.62 21.97
C THR A 328 4.06 16.45 21.29
N LEU A 329 2.83 16.40 21.81
CA LEU A 329 1.65 16.94 21.14
C LEU A 329 1.56 18.46 21.21
N SER A 330 2.01 19.10 22.30
CA SER A 330 1.94 20.56 22.46
C SER A 330 2.58 21.31 21.29
N ILE A 331 3.73 20.82 20.79
CA ILE A 331 4.45 21.39 19.65
C ILE A 331 3.54 21.45 18.40
N PHE A 332 2.77 20.39 18.16
CA PHE A 332 1.88 20.30 17.01
C PHE A 332 0.61 21.12 17.22
N LEU A 333 0.01 21.03 18.40
CA LEU A 333 -1.19 21.77 18.78
C LEU A 333 -0.97 23.27 18.62
N HIS A 334 0.12 23.82 19.16
CA HIS A 334 0.47 25.23 19.01
C HIS A 334 0.70 25.62 17.54
N LYS A 335 1.42 24.80 16.77
CA LYS A 335 1.67 25.08 15.35
C LYS A 335 0.40 25.11 14.52
N ILE A 336 -0.48 24.13 14.74
CA ILE A 336 -1.77 24.05 14.03
C ILE A 336 -2.64 25.24 14.43
N TYR A 337 -2.80 25.52 15.73
CA TYR A 337 -3.59 26.66 16.18
C TYR A 337 -3.08 27.99 15.60
N ASN A 338 -1.77 28.21 15.62
CA ASN A 338 -1.15 29.41 15.04
C ASN A 338 -1.43 29.53 13.52
N LYS A 339 -1.39 28.42 12.78
CA LYS A 339 -1.74 28.38 11.35
C LYS A 339 -3.19 28.82 11.09
N TYR A 340 -4.09 28.65 12.06
CA TYR A 340 -5.47 29.12 12.02
C TYR A 340 -5.70 30.46 12.75
N ASN A 341 -4.63 31.19 13.09
CA ASN A 341 -4.68 32.46 13.84
C ASN A 341 -5.41 32.35 15.20
N LYS A 342 -5.23 31.23 15.90
CA LYS A 342 -5.76 30.97 17.24
C LYS A 342 -4.63 30.68 18.22
N GLU A 343 -4.86 30.95 19.51
CA GLU A 343 -4.01 30.47 20.59
C GLU A 343 -4.56 29.13 21.12
N PHE A 344 -3.68 28.18 21.42
CA PHE A 344 -4.11 26.88 21.93
C PHE A 344 -4.61 27.00 23.37
N ASN A 345 -5.85 26.56 23.59
CA ASN A 345 -6.46 26.41 24.91
C ASN A 345 -7.20 25.08 24.94
N LEU A 346 -6.83 24.21 25.90
CA LEU A 346 -7.35 22.84 25.97
C LEU A 346 -8.86 22.81 26.25
N GLU A 347 -9.37 23.61 27.19
CA GLU A 347 -10.81 23.64 27.50
C GLU A 347 -11.64 24.05 26.29
N SER A 348 -11.19 25.07 25.56
CA SER A 348 -11.81 25.55 24.32
C SER A 348 -11.77 24.46 23.23
N PHE A 349 -10.63 23.78 23.08
CA PHE A 349 -10.51 22.65 22.15
C PHE A 349 -11.50 21.52 22.48
N LEU A 350 -11.56 21.09 23.74
CA LEU A 350 -12.44 20.02 24.19
C LEU A 350 -13.91 20.40 24.04
N SER A 351 -14.27 21.65 24.29
CA SER A 351 -15.60 22.19 24.02
C SER A 351 -15.95 22.10 22.52
N ASP A 352 -15.03 22.48 21.63
CA ASP A 352 -15.26 22.37 20.19
C ASP A 352 -15.38 20.89 19.73
N ILE A 353 -14.61 19.98 20.32
CA ILE A 353 -14.75 18.53 20.11
C ILE A 353 -16.14 18.03 20.54
N GLN A 354 -16.59 18.46 21.72
CA GLN A 354 -17.91 18.08 22.23
C GLN A 354 -19.03 18.59 21.30
N ARG A 355 -18.87 19.81 20.76
CA ARG A 355 -19.81 20.36 19.77
C ARG A 355 -19.85 19.50 18.51
N ILE A 356 -18.70 19.07 17.98
CA ILE A 356 -18.62 18.23 16.77
C ILE A 356 -19.52 17.00 16.83
N GLN A 357 -19.63 16.36 17.98
CA GLN A 357 -20.49 15.18 18.16
C GLN A 357 -21.99 15.49 17.97
N THR A 358 -22.35 16.77 17.92
CA THR A 358 -23.73 17.28 17.87
C THR A 358 -24.04 18.12 16.63
N LEU A 359 -23.05 18.38 15.75
CA LEU A 359 -23.21 19.29 14.61
C LEU A 359 -24.04 18.68 13.48
N ASN A 360 -24.93 19.51 12.90
CA ASN A 360 -25.72 19.21 11.71
C ASN A 360 -25.57 20.26 10.58
N ASP A 361 -24.80 21.35 10.76
CA ASP A 361 -24.77 22.51 9.86
C ASP A 361 -23.37 22.79 9.23
N TYR A 362 -23.38 23.24 7.97
CA TYR A 362 -22.22 23.47 7.09
C TYR A 362 -21.43 24.77 7.34
N ASP A 363 -21.98 25.78 8.01
CA ASP A 363 -21.23 27.01 8.35
C ASP A 363 -20.36 26.83 9.61
N GLU A 364 -20.74 25.94 10.53
CA GLU A 364 -19.90 25.55 11.68
C GLU A 364 -18.66 24.75 11.23
N ILE A 365 -18.77 24.03 10.11
CA ILE A 365 -17.71 23.20 9.50
C ILE A 365 -16.45 23.99 9.12
N LYS A 366 -16.59 25.25 8.66
CA LYS A 366 -15.44 26.07 8.27
C LYS A 366 -14.54 26.44 9.46
N ASN A 367 -15.10 26.42 10.67
CA ASN A 367 -14.37 26.71 11.90
C ASN A 367 -13.64 25.48 12.50
N ILE A 368 -13.76 24.30 11.87
CA ILE A 368 -13.36 23.00 12.43
C ILE A 368 -12.21 22.35 11.64
N SER A 369 -11.73 22.95 10.55
CA SER A 369 -10.59 22.40 9.79
C SER A 369 -9.34 22.14 10.63
N TYR A 370 -9.13 22.95 11.67
CA TYR A 370 -8.02 22.79 12.61
C TYR A 370 -8.16 21.52 13.47
N ILE A 371 -9.39 21.14 13.81
CA ILE A 371 -9.70 19.95 14.60
C ILE A 371 -9.45 18.69 13.78
N VAL A 372 -9.85 18.69 12.50
CA VAL A 372 -9.53 17.61 11.56
C VAL A 372 -8.01 17.39 11.53
N GLU A 373 -7.21 18.45 11.35
CA GLU A 373 -5.75 18.33 11.33
C GLU A 373 -5.19 17.80 12.66
N ILE A 374 -5.66 18.31 13.80
CA ILE A 374 -5.20 17.85 15.11
C ILE A 374 -5.53 16.38 15.33
N MET A 375 -6.74 15.98 15.00
CA MET A 375 -7.15 14.59 15.17
C MET A 375 -6.38 13.65 14.24
N GLU A 376 -6.11 14.04 13.00
CA GLU A 376 -5.23 13.26 12.11
C GLU A 376 -3.82 13.11 12.70
N VAL A 377 -3.27 14.17 13.29
CA VAL A 377 -1.99 14.11 14.01
C VAL A 377 -2.06 13.17 15.21
N MET A 378 -3.12 13.22 16.01
CA MET A 378 -3.31 12.36 17.17
C MET A 378 -3.45 10.87 16.78
N ILE A 379 -4.16 10.56 15.69
CA ILE A 379 -4.24 9.19 15.17
C ILE A 379 -2.84 8.67 14.83
N TYR A 380 -2.04 9.46 14.11
CA TYR A 380 -0.67 9.06 13.78
C TYR A 380 0.23 8.98 15.01
N ASP A 381 0.12 9.89 15.99
CA ASP A 381 0.86 9.80 17.25
C ASP A 381 0.56 8.49 17.98
N LEU A 382 -0.73 8.14 18.14
CA LEU A 382 -1.15 6.85 18.71
C LEU A 382 -0.55 5.66 17.95
N GLN A 383 -0.65 5.66 16.62
CA GLN A 383 -0.12 4.59 15.77
C GLN A 383 1.40 4.45 15.87
N LEU A 384 2.14 5.56 15.90
CA LEU A 384 3.59 5.56 16.01
C LEU A 384 4.04 5.15 17.42
N ARG A 385 3.27 5.46 18.47
CA ARG A 385 3.53 4.95 19.83
C ARG A 385 3.28 3.46 19.95
N ARG A 386 2.23 2.93 19.31
CA ARG A 386 1.95 1.48 19.30
C ARG A 386 3.07 0.64 18.68
N ILE A 387 3.87 1.23 17.79
CA ILE A 387 5.06 0.57 17.24
C ILE A 387 6.33 0.78 18.08
N ASP A 388 6.21 1.35 19.28
CA ASP A 388 7.30 1.66 20.23
C ASP A 388 8.36 2.62 19.65
N LEU A 389 7.91 3.59 18.85
CA LEU A 389 8.81 4.59 18.29
C LEU A 389 9.23 5.62 19.36
N SER A 390 10.50 6.04 19.34
CA SER A 390 10.97 7.08 20.26
C SER A 390 10.28 8.42 20.01
N GLU A 391 10.08 9.22 21.07
CA GLU A 391 9.44 10.53 20.97
C GLU A 391 10.10 11.43 19.92
N SER A 392 11.43 11.43 19.86
CA SER A 392 12.19 12.17 18.84
C SER A 392 11.86 11.77 17.41
N ASN A 393 11.65 10.48 17.16
CA ASN A 393 11.27 9.95 15.85
C ASN A 393 9.80 10.22 15.54
N ILE A 394 8.90 10.13 16.53
CA ILE A 394 7.50 10.52 16.39
C ILE A 394 7.40 11.99 15.98
N ILE A 395 8.09 12.87 16.72
CA ILE A 395 8.12 14.31 16.43
C ILE A 395 8.64 14.54 15.00
N GLY A 396 9.73 13.87 14.62
CA GLY A 396 10.30 13.98 13.28
C GLY A 396 9.36 13.50 12.17
N ALA A 397 8.69 12.37 12.37
CA ALA A 397 7.73 11.81 11.43
C ALA A 397 6.53 12.73 11.21
N LEU A 398 5.90 13.18 12.29
CA LEU A 398 4.70 14.04 12.25
C LEU A 398 4.99 15.43 11.67
N LYS A 399 6.12 16.06 12.04
CA LYS A 399 6.53 17.36 11.50
C LYS A 399 6.62 17.33 9.97
N VAL A 400 7.24 16.28 9.44
CA VAL A 400 7.38 16.14 7.98
C VAL A 400 6.03 15.79 7.36
N LEU A 401 5.30 14.80 7.92
CA LEU A 401 4.04 14.33 7.33
C LEU A 401 2.98 15.43 7.23
N PHE A 402 2.86 16.30 8.22
CA PHE A 402 1.85 17.35 8.26
C PHE A 402 2.36 18.73 7.87
N SER A 403 3.63 18.84 7.44
CA SER A 403 4.29 20.13 7.11
C SER A 403 4.23 21.15 8.25
N LEU A 404 4.46 20.68 9.48
CA LEU A 404 4.31 21.46 10.72
C LEU A 404 5.63 22.06 11.20
#